data_AF-A0A661PA46-F1
#
_entry.id   AF-A0A661PA46-F1
#
_cell.length_a   1.000
_cell.length_b   1.000
_cell.length_c   1.000
_cell.angle_alpha   90.00
_cell.angle_beta   90.00
_cell.angle_gamma   90.00
#
_symmetry.space_group_name_H-M   'P 1'
#
loop_
_entity.id
_entity.type
_entity.pdbx_description
1 polymer ?
#
loop_
_entity_poly.entity_id
_entity_poly.type
_entity_poly.pdbx_seq_one_letter_code
_entity_poly.pdbx_strand_id
1 'polypeptide(L)'
;MPRASVETYQVCHHQHWVYPRAAGSLPGAPYLLKILIDNQDVTSQFDTDKVMFDSVKLYPAGLPFTSVSASSTLKNLCALLFDQGLRTHSPGPNGLPGGYPVRLSAKGAEVVLPPEWSLDEAIKINERAAQMDSIEEIKDDGTVVFADYTYNIMKESLGFDCKSFVPEDSESLAREQMARFKELIEKYK
;
A
#
# COMPACT_ATOMS: atom_id res chain seq x y z
N MET A 1 -14.22 -17.64 -18.73
CA MET A 1 -14.86 -16.40 -18.23
C MET A 1 -14.02 -15.20 -18.65
N PRO A 2 -14.60 -14.15 -19.27
CA PRO A 2 -13.87 -12.95 -19.66
C PRO A 2 -13.42 -12.15 -18.43
N ARG A 3 -12.21 -11.55 -18.42
CA ARG A 3 -11.73 -10.71 -17.30
C ARG A 3 -12.69 -9.56 -16.98
N ALA A 4 -13.40 -9.03 -17.98
CA ALA A 4 -14.36 -7.94 -17.82
C ALA A 4 -15.58 -8.30 -16.95
N SER A 5 -15.89 -9.58 -16.77
CA SER A 5 -16.96 -10.04 -15.86
C SER A 5 -16.56 -10.05 -14.39
N VAL A 6 -15.27 -9.86 -14.09
CA VAL A 6 -14.74 -9.89 -12.73
C VAL A 6 -14.48 -8.46 -12.25
N GLU A 7 -15.03 -8.12 -11.10
CA GLU A 7 -14.74 -6.86 -10.42
C GLU A 7 -14.33 -7.12 -8.97
N THR A 8 -13.42 -6.29 -8.46
CA THR A 8 -13.00 -6.36 -7.06
C THR A 8 -13.04 -4.97 -6.44
N TYR A 9 -13.57 -4.87 -5.23
CA TYR A 9 -13.32 -3.73 -4.34
C TYR A 9 -12.31 -4.15 -3.31
N GLN A 10 -11.29 -3.32 -3.10
CA GLN A 10 -10.18 -3.61 -2.20
C GLN A 10 -9.83 -2.35 -1.41
N VAL A 11 -9.89 -2.43 -0.09
CA VAL A 11 -9.24 -1.47 0.81
C VAL A 11 -8.09 -2.22 1.45
N CYS A 12 -6.87 -1.91 1.05
CA CYS A 12 -5.69 -2.63 1.51
C CYS A 12 -4.45 -1.73 1.58
N HIS A 13 -3.61 -2.02 2.58
CA HIS A 13 -2.33 -1.37 2.76
C HIS A 13 -1.22 -2.04 1.93
N HIS A 14 -0.13 -1.30 1.70
CA HIS A 14 1.07 -1.80 1.04
C HIS A 14 1.65 -3.08 1.69
N GLN A 15 1.41 -3.28 2.99
CA GLN A 15 1.77 -4.48 3.75
C GLN A 15 1.36 -5.78 3.05
N HIS A 16 0.19 -5.80 2.38
CA HIS A 16 -0.32 -6.97 1.68
C HIS A 16 0.53 -7.39 0.48
N TRP A 17 1.30 -6.46 -0.09
CA TRP A 17 2.28 -6.73 -1.13
C TRP A 17 3.66 -7.12 -0.56
N VAL A 18 4.03 -6.57 0.59
CA VAL A 18 5.31 -6.83 1.27
C VAL A 18 5.32 -8.21 1.91
N TYR A 19 4.28 -8.56 2.67
CA TYR A 19 4.21 -9.79 3.46
C TYR A 19 4.54 -11.07 2.66
N PRO A 20 3.97 -11.30 1.46
CA PRO A 20 4.27 -12.51 0.69
C PRO A 20 5.70 -12.56 0.10
N ARG A 21 6.44 -11.45 0.12
CA ARG A 21 7.70 -11.28 -0.65
C ARG A 21 8.93 -10.95 0.20
N ALA A 22 8.76 -10.26 1.31
CA ALA A 22 9.86 -9.78 2.15
C ALA A 22 9.96 -10.61 3.44
N ALA A 23 11.16 -11.12 3.70
CA ALA A 23 11.44 -11.78 4.97
C ALA A 23 11.23 -10.82 6.15
N GLY A 24 10.74 -11.35 7.28
CA GLY A 24 10.50 -10.57 8.50
C GLY A 24 9.12 -9.90 8.57
N SER A 25 8.33 -9.93 7.50
CA SER A 25 6.95 -9.43 7.52
C SER A 25 5.97 -10.46 8.09
N LEU A 26 4.97 -9.99 8.85
CA LEU A 26 3.99 -10.85 9.52
C LEU A 26 2.64 -10.89 8.79
N PRO A 27 1.93 -12.05 8.81
CA PRO A 27 0.55 -12.15 8.32
C PRO A 27 -0.42 -11.42 9.26
N GLY A 28 -1.66 -11.25 8.79
CA GLY A 28 -2.78 -10.83 9.64
C GLY A 28 -3.14 -9.35 9.58
N ALA A 29 -2.52 -8.59 8.66
CA ALA A 29 -2.93 -7.22 8.40
C ALA A 29 -4.39 -7.18 7.93
N PRO A 30 -5.24 -6.30 8.48
CA PRO A 30 -6.62 -6.20 8.04
C PRO A 30 -6.72 -5.65 6.61
N TYR A 31 -7.81 -5.99 5.93
CA TYR A 31 -8.20 -5.44 4.63
C TYR A 31 -9.71 -5.63 4.43
N LEU A 32 -10.27 -4.95 3.43
CA LEU A 32 -11.61 -5.25 2.91
C LEU A 32 -11.46 -5.77 1.48
N LEU A 33 -12.13 -6.88 1.17
CA LEU A 33 -12.17 -7.44 -0.18
C LEU A 33 -13.61 -7.84 -0.51
N LYS A 34 -14.07 -7.42 -1.68
CA LYS A 34 -15.33 -7.87 -2.29
C LYS A 34 -15.05 -8.31 -3.71
N ILE A 35 -15.49 -9.52 -4.06
CA ILE A 35 -15.29 -10.14 -5.36
C ILE A 35 -16.65 -10.29 -6.03
N LEU A 36 -16.80 -9.68 -7.19
CA LEU A 36 -17.99 -9.76 -8.02
C LEU A 36 -17.69 -10.56 -9.30
N ILE A 37 -18.56 -11.49 -9.64
CA ILE A 37 -18.61 -12.14 -10.96
C ILE A 37 -19.99 -11.88 -11.56
N ASP A 38 -20.05 -11.26 -12.73
CA ASP A 38 -21.30 -10.87 -13.39
C ASP A 38 -22.24 -10.08 -12.43
N ASN A 39 -21.64 -9.15 -11.67
CA ASN A 39 -22.27 -8.34 -10.62
C ASN A 39 -22.84 -9.12 -9.41
N GLN A 40 -22.56 -10.41 -9.29
CA GLN A 40 -22.94 -11.21 -8.12
C GLN A 40 -21.79 -11.27 -7.12
N ASP A 41 -22.09 -11.00 -5.85
CA ASP A 41 -21.12 -11.16 -4.77
C ASP A 41 -20.82 -12.64 -4.52
N VAL A 42 -19.58 -13.01 -4.84
CA VAL A 42 -19.05 -14.37 -4.69
C VAL A 42 -17.93 -14.41 -3.67
N THR A 43 -17.73 -13.35 -2.88
CA THR A 43 -16.61 -13.22 -1.94
C THR A 43 -16.52 -14.43 -0.99
N SER A 44 -17.66 -14.89 -0.47
CA SER A 44 -17.75 -16.03 0.45
C SER A 44 -17.37 -17.39 -0.16
N GLN A 45 -17.20 -17.47 -1.48
CA GLN A 45 -16.75 -18.68 -2.19
C GLN A 45 -15.22 -18.81 -2.19
N PHE A 46 -14.50 -17.78 -1.74
CA PHE A 46 -13.04 -17.73 -1.75
C PHE A 46 -12.49 -17.64 -0.32
N ASP A 47 -11.34 -18.29 -0.12
CA ASP A 47 -10.43 -17.94 0.97
C ASP A 47 -9.72 -16.64 0.58
N THR A 48 -10.19 -15.53 1.14
CA THR A 48 -9.72 -14.19 0.76
C THR A 48 -8.27 -13.96 1.14
N ASP A 49 -7.79 -14.55 2.25
CA ASP A 49 -6.38 -14.45 2.67
C ASP A 49 -5.49 -15.15 1.65
N LYS A 50 -5.90 -16.34 1.21
CA LYS A 50 -5.20 -17.07 0.15
C LYS A 50 -5.23 -16.30 -1.17
N VAL A 51 -6.36 -15.68 -1.55
CA VAL A 51 -6.46 -14.86 -2.76
C VAL A 51 -5.47 -13.69 -2.71
N MET A 52 -5.47 -12.93 -1.61
CA MET A 52 -4.55 -11.80 -1.42
C MET A 52 -3.09 -12.28 -1.49
N PHE A 53 -2.74 -13.34 -0.76
CA PHE A 53 -1.39 -13.89 -0.70
C PHE A 53 -0.89 -14.43 -2.05
N ASP A 54 -1.70 -15.23 -2.74
CA ASP A 54 -1.30 -15.85 -4.01
C ASP A 54 -1.30 -14.85 -5.17
N SER A 55 -2.14 -13.80 -5.12
CA SER A 55 -2.17 -12.78 -6.18
C SER A 55 -0.83 -12.05 -6.33
N VAL A 56 -0.13 -11.81 -5.23
CA VAL A 56 1.18 -11.14 -5.23
C VAL A 56 2.25 -11.98 -5.92
N LYS A 57 2.11 -13.31 -5.90
CA LYS A 57 3.03 -14.23 -6.59
C LYS A 57 2.90 -14.21 -8.11
N LEU A 58 1.85 -13.57 -8.64
CA LEU A 58 1.67 -13.38 -10.08
C LEU A 58 2.53 -12.25 -10.65
N TYR A 59 3.18 -11.45 -9.79
CA TYR A 59 4.12 -10.42 -10.23
C TYR A 59 5.41 -11.07 -10.78
N PRO A 60 6.02 -10.49 -11.82
CA PRO A 60 7.34 -10.91 -12.27
C PRO A 60 8.38 -10.86 -11.14
N ALA A 61 9.31 -11.80 -11.11
CA ALA A 61 10.42 -11.78 -10.15
C ALA A 61 11.46 -10.70 -10.50
N GLY A 62 12.25 -10.25 -9.51
CA GLY A 62 13.34 -9.29 -9.70
C GLY A 62 12.87 -7.91 -10.19
N LEU A 63 13.76 -7.13 -10.79
CA LEU A 63 13.45 -5.77 -11.28
C LEU A 63 12.19 -5.65 -12.17
N PRO A 64 11.83 -6.64 -13.01
CA PRO A 64 10.61 -6.59 -13.82
C PRO A 64 9.28 -6.36 -13.08
N PHE A 65 9.15 -6.61 -11.77
CA PHE A 65 7.90 -6.32 -11.04
C PHE A 65 7.53 -4.84 -11.13
N THR A 66 8.53 -3.96 -11.24
CA THR A 66 8.35 -2.49 -11.31
C THR A 66 7.49 -2.06 -12.50
N SER A 67 7.45 -2.87 -13.57
CA SER A 67 6.60 -2.63 -14.74
C SER A 67 5.10 -2.65 -14.38
N VAL A 68 4.69 -3.44 -13.39
CA VAL A 68 3.29 -3.49 -12.94
C VAL A 68 2.91 -2.19 -12.23
N SER A 69 3.78 -1.70 -11.34
CA SER A 69 3.59 -0.41 -10.67
C SER A 69 3.59 0.77 -11.66
N ALA A 70 4.51 0.75 -12.63
CA ALA A 70 4.57 1.76 -13.70
C ALA A 70 3.29 1.74 -14.55
N SER A 71 2.80 0.56 -14.93
CA SER A 71 1.58 0.40 -15.71
C SER A 71 0.35 0.91 -14.95
N SER A 72 0.26 0.63 -13.64
CA SER A 72 -0.82 1.17 -12.80
C SER A 72 -0.76 2.69 -12.70
N THR A 73 0.44 3.25 -12.55
CA THR A 73 0.68 4.71 -12.49
C THR A 73 0.25 5.39 -13.79
N LEU A 74 0.70 4.87 -14.94
CA LEU A 74 0.34 5.43 -16.25
C LEU A 74 -1.17 5.34 -16.52
N LYS A 75 -1.81 4.22 -16.18
CA LYS A 75 -3.26 4.05 -16.28
C LYS A 75 -4.01 5.11 -15.44
N ASN A 76 -3.61 5.30 -14.18
CA ASN A 76 -4.25 6.28 -13.30
C ASN A 76 -3.99 7.73 -13.79
N LEU A 77 -2.78 8.03 -14.23
CA LEU A 77 -2.42 9.33 -14.81
C LEU A 77 -3.25 9.64 -16.05
N CYS A 78 -3.37 8.69 -16.98
CA CYS A 78 -4.21 8.85 -18.17
C CYS A 78 -5.68 9.08 -17.81
N ALA A 79 -6.21 8.40 -16.79
CA ALA A 79 -7.58 8.60 -16.36
C ALA A 79 -7.85 10.03 -15.84
N LEU A 80 -6.87 10.61 -15.13
CA LEU A 80 -6.91 11.98 -14.64
C LEU A 80 -6.78 12.99 -15.79
N LEU A 81 -5.75 12.83 -16.65
CA LEU A 81 -5.44 13.77 -17.73
C LEU A 81 -6.50 13.80 -18.84
N PHE A 82 -7.11 12.66 -19.14
CA PHE A 82 -8.07 12.53 -20.24
C PHE A 82 -9.52 12.39 -19.77
N ASP A 83 -9.80 12.76 -18.51
CA ASP A 83 -11.15 12.79 -17.92
C ASP A 83 -11.97 11.51 -18.14
N GLN A 84 -11.35 10.35 -17.90
CA GLN A 84 -11.93 9.07 -18.35
C GLN A 84 -13.06 8.55 -17.45
N GLY A 85 -13.23 9.08 -16.24
CA GLY A 85 -14.16 8.55 -15.24
C GLY A 85 -13.87 7.09 -14.86
N LEU A 86 -12.60 6.68 -14.96
CA LEU A 86 -12.15 5.29 -14.85
C LEU A 86 -12.30 4.77 -13.42
N ARG A 87 -12.97 3.63 -13.26
CA ARG A 87 -13.00 2.90 -11.99
C ARG A 87 -11.75 2.04 -11.86
N THR A 88 -10.99 2.26 -10.80
CA THR A 88 -9.73 1.56 -10.56
C THR A 88 -9.36 1.57 -9.07
N HIS A 89 -8.07 1.40 -8.74
CA HIS A 89 -7.54 1.46 -7.39
C HIS A 89 -6.38 2.45 -7.34
N SER A 90 -6.28 3.23 -6.26
CA SER A 90 -5.19 4.18 -6.05
C SER A 90 -4.68 4.12 -4.61
N PRO A 91 -3.35 4.21 -4.40
CA PRO A 91 -2.81 4.53 -3.08
C PRO A 91 -3.09 6.00 -2.75
N GLY A 92 -3.37 6.27 -1.48
CA GLY A 92 -3.52 7.59 -0.87
C GLY A 92 -4.37 8.64 -1.60
N PRO A 93 -5.56 8.29 -2.15
CA PRO A 93 -6.42 9.30 -2.77
C PRO A 93 -6.79 10.37 -1.73
N ASN A 94 -6.67 11.65 -2.10
CA ASN A 94 -6.97 12.80 -1.25
C ASN A 94 -6.23 12.83 0.11
N GLY A 95 -5.04 12.20 0.18
CA GLY A 95 -4.23 12.16 1.40
C GLY A 95 -4.63 11.08 2.42
N LEU A 96 -5.55 10.17 2.06
CA LEU A 96 -5.95 9.06 2.93
C LEU A 96 -4.83 8.01 3.12
N PRO A 97 -4.81 7.24 4.22
CA PRO A 97 -3.82 6.19 4.41
C PRO A 97 -4.13 4.94 3.57
N GLY A 98 -3.11 4.27 3.03
CA GLY A 98 -3.27 2.99 2.32
C GLY A 98 -3.93 3.10 0.93
N GLY A 99 -4.65 2.06 0.51
CA GLY A 99 -5.22 1.92 -0.83
C GLY A 99 -6.74 1.80 -0.85
N TYR A 100 -7.37 2.33 -1.90
CA TYR A 100 -8.83 2.37 -2.05
C TYR A 100 -9.31 2.12 -3.49
N PRO A 101 -10.53 1.60 -3.66
CA PRO A 101 -11.23 1.66 -4.93
C PRO A 101 -11.64 3.11 -5.22
N VAL A 102 -11.35 3.59 -6.43
CA VAL A 102 -11.56 4.97 -6.82
C VAL A 102 -12.19 5.10 -8.20
N ARG A 103 -12.83 6.23 -8.46
CA ARG A 103 -13.12 6.75 -9.79
C ARG A 103 -12.19 7.94 -10.06
N LEU A 104 -11.41 7.84 -11.14
CA LEU A 104 -10.47 8.87 -11.55
C LEU A 104 -11.00 9.64 -12.76
N SER A 105 -10.95 10.97 -12.67
CA SER A 105 -11.38 11.92 -13.71
C SER A 105 -10.56 13.21 -13.61
N ALA A 106 -10.79 14.19 -14.48
CA ALA A 106 -10.12 15.49 -14.37
C ALA A 106 -10.45 16.23 -13.07
N LYS A 107 -11.51 15.81 -12.35
CA LYS A 107 -11.88 16.33 -11.02
C LYS A 107 -11.06 15.74 -9.87
N GLY A 108 -10.19 14.76 -10.13
CA GLY A 108 -9.39 14.06 -9.14
C GLY A 108 -9.89 12.65 -8.83
N ALA A 109 -9.61 12.19 -7.61
CA ALA A 109 -9.93 10.84 -7.14
C ALA A 109 -11.16 10.84 -6.23
N GLU A 110 -12.24 10.22 -6.68
CA GLU A 110 -13.41 9.93 -5.86
C GLU A 110 -13.28 8.51 -5.28
N VAL A 111 -13.36 8.35 -3.96
CA VAL A 111 -13.38 7.01 -3.34
C VAL A 111 -14.75 6.37 -3.57
N VAL A 112 -14.78 5.13 -4.09
CA VAL A 112 -16.01 4.41 -4.46
C VAL A 112 -16.08 3.08 -3.72
N LEU A 113 -16.68 3.11 -2.53
CA LEU A 113 -16.87 1.92 -1.69
C LEU A 113 -18.22 1.22 -1.99
N PRO A 114 -18.32 -0.10 -1.77
CA PRO A 114 -19.59 -0.79 -1.62
C PRO A 114 -20.44 -0.14 -0.51
N PRO A 115 -21.78 -0.15 -0.61
CA PRO A 115 -22.67 0.52 0.33
C PRO A 115 -22.57 0.00 1.77
N GLU A 116 -22.09 -1.23 1.97
CA GLU A 116 -21.86 -1.81 3.29
C GLU A 116 -20.56 -1.34 3.98
N TRP A 117 -19.68 -0.63 3.28
CA TRP A 117 -18.41 -0.14 3.84
C TRP A 117 -18.45 1.37 4.02
N SER A 118 -18.10 1.82 5.22
CA SER A 118 -17.92 3.25 5.50
C SER A 118 -16.48 3.70 5.20
N LEU A 119 -16.31 4.99 4.89
CA LEU A 119 -14.98 5.57 4.70
C LEU A 119 -14.15 5.49 5.99
N ASP A 120 -14.75 5.77 7.14
CA ASP A 120 -14.09 5.72 8.45
C ASP A 120 -13.57 4.30 8.79
N GLU A 121 -14.35 3.27 8.46
CA GLU A 121 -13.92 1.87 8.64
C GLU A 121 -12.74 1.55 7.71
N ALA A 122 -12.81 1.99 6.45
CA ALA A 122 -11.75 1.78 5.48
C ALA A 122 -10.43 2.46 5.91
N ILE A 123 -10.50 3.67 6.45
CA ILE A 123 -9.36 4.39 7.05
C ILE A 123 -8.75 3.59 8.20
N LYS A 124 -9.56 3.19 9.19
CA LYS A 124 -9.10 2.41 10.36
C LYS A 124 -8.49 1.06 9.98
N ILE A 125 -8.93 0.46 8.88
CA ILE A 125 -8.32 -0.77 8.35
C ILE A 125 -6.93 -0.50 7.78
N ASN A 126 -6.78 0.55 6.98
CA ASN A 126 -5.48 0.93 6.45
C ASN A 126 -4.49 1.36 7.53
N GLU A 127 -4.92 2.13 8.54
CA GLU A 127 -4.07 2.54 9.66
C GLU A 127 -3.56 1.34 10.48
N ARG A 128 -4.46 0.41 10.85
CA ARG A 128 -4.05 -0.83 11.55
C ARG A 128 -3.10 -1.68 10.72
N ALA A 129 -3.30 -1.73 9.40
CA ALA A 129 -2.40 -2.44 8.51
C ALA A 129 -1.05 -1.71 8.34
N ALA A 130 -1.02 -0.37 8.43
CA ALA A 130 0.20 0.43 8.38
C ALA A 130 1.13 0.18 9.58
N GLN A 131 0.57 -0.08 10.76
CA GLN A 131 1.34 -0.49 11.95
C GLN A 131 2.14 -1.77 11.73
N MET A 132 1.66 -2.67 10.87
CA MET A 132 2.38 -3.89 10.48
C MET A 132 3.40 -3.64 9.35
N ASP A 133 3.31 -2.50 8.67
CA ASP A 133 4.26 -1.98 7.69
C ASP A 133 5.15 -0.88 8.30
N SER A 134 5.41 -0.97 9.60
CA SER A 134 6.35 -0.10 10.34
C SER A 134 5.92 1.33 10.64
N ILE A 135 4.67 1.72 10.36
CA ILE A 135 4.16 3.07 10.61
C ILE A 135 3.15 3.06 11.76
N GLU A 136 3.47 3.73 12.86
CA GLU A 136 2.55 3.88 13.99
C GLU A 136 1.37 4.78 13.63
N GLU A 137 1.67 5.93 13.03
CA GLU A 137 0.72 6.99 12.72
C GLU A 137 1.25 7.89 11.59
N ILE A 138 0.33 8.44 10.80
CA ILE A 138 0.59 9.61 9.94
C ILE A 138 -0.28 10.73 10.47
N LYS A 139 0.34 11.84 10.89
CA LYS A 139 -0.38 12.99 11.45
C LYS A 139 -1.05 13.81 10.36
N ASP A 140 -1.94 14.71 10.75
CA ASP A 140 -2.68 15.61 9.84
C ASP A 140 -1.76 16.48 8.94
N ASP A 141 -0.55 16.79 9.39
CA ASP A 141 0.45 17.54 8.62
C ASP A 141 1.33 16.65 7.72
N GLY A 142 1.06 15.34 7.67
CA GLY A 142 1.83 14.36 6.93
C GLY A 142 3.07 13.85 7.67
N THR A 143 3.32 14.27 8.92
CA THR A 143 4.41 13.72 9.73
C THR A 143 4.22 12.22 9.91
N VAL A 144 5.25 11.45 9.55
CA VAL A 144 5.27 10.01 9.72
C VAL A 144 5.90 9.68 11.07
N VAL A 145 5.23 8.83 11.86
CA VAL A 145 5.77 8.27 13.11
C VAL A 145 6.01 6.78 12.90
N PHE A 146 7.26 6.34 13.03
CA PHE A 146 7.58 4.91 12.93
C PHE A 146 7.08 4.15 14.16
N ALA A 147 6.72 2.88 13.98
CA ALA A 147 6.44 1.97 15.09
C ALA A 147 7.68 1.79 15.99
N ASP A 148 7.47 1.50 17.28
CA ASP A 148 8.57 1.34 18.25
C ASP A 148 9.58 0.27 17.82
N TYR A 149 9.09 -0.86 17.32
CA TYR A 149 9.94 -1.95 16.87
C TYR A 149 10.84 -1.52 15.69
N THR A 150 10.29 -0.77 14.73
CA THR A 150 11.04 -0.26 13.57
C THR A 150 12.10 0.72 14.00
N TYR A 151 11.74 1.69 14.84
CA TYR A 151 12.69 2.67 15.36
C TYR A 151 13.86 1.98 16.11
N ASN A 152 13.56 1.02 16.98
CA ASN A 152 14.60 0.29 17.72
C ASN A 152 15.51 -0.50 16.77
N ILE A 153 14.95 -1.24 15.80
CA ILE A 153 15.74 -1.99 14.82
C ILE A 153 16.64 -1.07 14.00
N MET A 154 16.12 0.06 13.51
CA MET A 154 16.88 1.01 12.70
C MET A 154 18.00 1.68 13.51
N LYS A 155 17.72 2.06 14.76
CA LYS A 155 18.71 2.64 15.66
C LYS A 155 19.81 1.65 16.04
N GLU A 156 19.46 0.43 16.41
CA GLU A 156 20.43 -0.59 16.85
C GLU A 156 21.25 -1.16 15.69
N SER A 157 20.62 -1.37 14.53
CA SER A 157 21.26 -2.05 13.39
C SER A 157 22.02 -1.08 12.49
N LEU A 158 21.46 0.11 12.24
CA LEU A 158 22.01 1.10 11.33
C LEU A 158 22.56 2.35 12.03
N GLY A 159 22.29 2.55 13.31
CA GLY A 159 22.59 3.82 13.98
C GLY A 159 21.69 4.97 13.49
N PHE A 160 20.55 4.66 12.87
CA PHE A 160 19.61 5.66 12.36
C PHE A 160 18.62 6.05 13.47
N ASP A 161 18.89 7.16 14.14
CA ASP A 161 18.13 7.65 15.30
C ASP A 161 17.02 8.62 14.88
N CYS A 162 15.99 8.09 14.22
CA CYS A 162 14.86 8.88 13.73
C CYS A 162 13.54 8.17 14.03
N LYS A 163 12.78 8.69 14.99
CA LYS A 163 11.46 8.15 15.38
C LYS A 163 10.32 8.69 14.52
N SER A 164 10.44 9.91 14.04
CA SER A 164 9.42 10.57 13.22
C SER A 164 10.06 11.62 12.33
N PHE A 165 9.44 11.90 11.18
CA PHE A 165 9.92 12.91 10.25
C PHE A 165 8.77 13.57 9.48
N VAL A 166 8.97 14.81 9.07
CA VAL A 166 8.07 15.52 8.14
C VAL A 166 8.45 15.20 6.69
N PRO A 167 7.51 15.26 5.72
CA PRO A 167 7.80 14.91 4.33
C PRO A 167 8.99 15.66 3.71
N GLU A 168 9.23 16.91 4.12
CA GLU A 168 10.32 17.75 3.64
C GLU A 168 11.71 17.17 3.97
N ASP A 169 11.84 16.42 5.08
CA ASP A 169 13.09 15.81 5.52
C ASP A 169 13.42 14.50 4.78
N SER A 170 12.50 13.99 3.94
CA SER A 170 12.59 12.68 3.31
C SER A 170 13.90 12.48 2.54
N GLU A 171 14.34 13.50 1.78
CA GLU A 171 15.56 13.39 0.98
C GLU A 171 16.80 13.28 1.86
N SER A 172 16.94 14.16 2.86
CA SER A 172 18.10 14.14 3.77
C SER A 172 18.16 12.83 4.56
N LEU A 173 17.02 12.34 5.06
CA LEU A 173 16.95 11.10 5.82
C LEU A 173 17.24 9.87 4.95
N ALA A 174 16.79 9.87 3.68
CA ALA A 174 17.16 8.81 2.73
C ALA A 174 18.68 8.79 2.49
N ARG A 175 19.30 9.97 2.33
CA ARG A 175 20.76 10.08 2.16
C ARG A 175 21.52 9.62 3.40
N GLU A 176 21.04 9.95 4.59
CA GLU A 176 21.61 9.46 5.85
C GLU A 176 21.53 7.94 5.93
N GLN A 177 20.36 7.35 5.71
CA GLN A 177 20.18 5.89 5.72
C GLN A 177 21.11 5.19 4.73
N MET A 178 21.29 5.75 3.53
CA MET A 178 22.25 5.23 2.55
C MET A 178 23.70 5.29 3.04
N ALA A 179 24.10 6.37 3.73
CA ALA A 179 25.45 6.49 4.30
C ALA A 179 25.68 5.47 5.43
N ARG A 180 24.73 5.39 6.36
CA ARG A 180 24.73 4.41 7.47
C ARG A 180 24.80 2.97 6.98
N PHE A 181 24.05 2.64 5.93
CA PHE A 181 24.07 1.30 5.35
C PHE A 181 25.43 0.95 4.73
N LYS A 182 26.13 1.93 4.12
CA LYS A 182 27.48 1.73 3.61
C LYS A 182 28.48 1.48 4.75
N GLU A 183 28.41 2.27 5.83
CA GLU A 183 29.21 2.07 7.05
C GLU A 183 28.99 0.66 7.63
N LEU A 184 27.73 0.22 7.69
CA LEU A 184 27.37 -1.11 8.16
C LEU A 184 28.00 -2.20 7.29
N ILE A 185 27.90 -2.09 5.96
CA ILE A 185 28.54 -3.04 5.03
C ILE A 185 30.05 -3.10 5.27
N GLU A 186 30.71 -1.96 5.45
CA GLU A 186 32.17 -1.92 5.69
C GLU A 186 32.58 -2.59 7.00
N LYS A 187 31.76 -2.49 8.04
CA LYS A 187 32.01 -3.14 9.34
C LYS A 187 31.98 -4.68 9.27
N TYR A 188 31.23 -5.25 8.33
CA TYR A 188 31.03 -6.70 8.19
C TYR A 188 31.63 -7.29 6.90
N LYS A 189 32.45 -6.51 6.18
CA LYS A 189 33.35 -7.02 5.14
C LYS A 189 34.56 -7.70 5.77
#